data_AF-A0A5C7VJ27-F1
#
_entry.id   AF-A0A5C7VJ27-F1
#
_cell.length_a   1.000
_cell.length_b   1.000
_cell.length_c   1.000
_cell.angle_alpha   90.00
_cell.angle_beta   90.00
_cell.angle_gamma   90.00
#
_symmetry.space_group_name_H-M   'P 1'
#
loop_
_entity.id
_entity.type
_entity.pdbx_description
1 polymer ?
#
loop_
_entity_poly.entity_id
_entity_poly.type
_entity_poly.pdbx_seq_one_letter_code
_entity_poly.pdbx_strand_id
1 'polypeptide(L)'
;MFDSKLDDLEVVHEDAHLLALVKPAGLLAVPGRGSDKADCLITRAHQRWPDALVVHRLDQATSGLMLLARGLPMQRALSAAFAERRVRKHYQA
;
A
#
# COMPACT_ATOMS: atom_id res chain seq x y z
N MET A 1 6.07 -11.76 -22.64
CA MET A 1 6.37 -10.41 -22.11
C MET A 1 5.63 -10.33 -20.79
N PHE A 2 6.29 -10.55 -19.67
CA PHE A 2 5.64 -10.46 -18.36
C PHE A 2 5.43 -8.98 -18.08
N ASP A 3 4.19 -8.54 -18.13
CA ASP A 3 3.78 -7.19 -17.75
C ASP A 3 4.12 -7.02 -16.27
N SER A 4 5.26 -6.39 -15.98
CA SER A 4 5.70 -6.07 -14.63
C SER A 4 4.78 -4.97 -14.12
N LYS A 5 3.60 -5.35 -13.61
CA LYS A 5 2.63 -4.40 -13.00
C LYS A 5 3.22 -3.61 -11.82
N LEU A 6 4.42 -3.98 -11.37
CA LEU A 6 5.21 -3.22 -10.41
C LEU A 6 5.73 -1.90 -10.98
N ASP A 7 5.96 -1.84 -12.29
CA ASP A 7 6.53 -0.66 -12.97
C ASP A 7 5.59 0.57 -12.83
N ASP A 8 4.32 0.34 -12.50
CA ASP A 8 3.31 1.38 -12.24
C ASP A 8 3.35 1.95 -10.79
N LEU A 9 4.06 1.32 -9.86
CA LEU A 9 4.11 1.77 -8.46
C LEU A 9 5.40 2.53 -8.19
N GLU A 10 5.29 3.85 -8.07
CA GLU A 10 6.40 4.69 -7.62
C GLU A 10 6.74 4.41 -6.16
N VAL A 11 8.03 4.16 -5.90
CA VAL A 11 8.58 3.94 -4.56
C VAL A 11 9.17 5.25 -4.05
N VAL A 12 8.54 5.83 -3.04
CA VAL A 12 9.03 7.05 -2.38
C VAL A 12 9.97 6.71 -1.24
N HIS A 13 9.72 5.60 -0.55
CA HIS A 13 10.58 5.10 0.52
C HIS A 13 10.55 3.57 0.58
N GLU A 14 11.72 2.97 0.83
CA GLU A 14 11.89 1.54 1.05
C GLU A 14 13.00 1.31 2.08
N ASP A 15 12.65 0.64 3.18
CA ASP A 15 13.63 0.13 4.14
C ASP A 15 13.22 -1.24 4.70
N ALA A 16 13.94 -1.70 5.73
CA ALA A 16 13.70 -2.99 6.38
C ALA A 16 12.39 -3.05 7.18
N HIS A 17 11.72 -1.92 7.40
CA HIS A 17 10.58 -1.78 8.29
C HIS A 17 9.31 -1.32 7.57
N LEU A 18 9.39 -0.44 6.58
CA LEU A 18 8.22 0.08 5.88
C LEU A 18 8.50 0.47 4.43
N LEU A 19 7.41 0.58 3.67
CA LEU A 19 7.39 1.12 2.31
C LEU A 19 6.46 2.33 2.28
N ALA A 20 6.83 3.35 1.50
CA ALA A 20 5.92 4.39 1.05
C ALA A 20 5.80 4.31 -0.47
N LEU A 21 4.62 3.95 -0.95
CA LEU A 21 4.33 3.76 -2.37
C LEU A 21 3.27 4.76 -2.82
N VAL A 22 3.39 5.28 -4.04
CA VAL A 22 2.32 6.09 -4.65
C VAL A 22 1.26 5.15 -5.24
N LYS A 23 0.04 5.20 -4.70
CA LYS A 23 -1.10 4.53 -5.30
C LYS A 23 -1.68 5.43 -6.41
N PRO A 24 -1.78 4.98 -7.66
CA PRO A 24 -2.53 5.71 -8.68
C PRO A 24 -4.04 5.71 -8.37
N ALA A 25 -4.76 6.71 -8.89
CA ALA A 25 -6.21 6.71 -8.91
C ALA A 25 -6.73 5.57 -9.81
N GLY A 26 -7.86 4.96 -9.45
CA GLY A 26 -8.43 3.81 -10.15
C GLY A 26 -7.93 2.44 -9.65
N LEU A 27 -6.78 2.38 -8.97
CA LEU A 27 -6.24 1.15 -8.39
C LEU A 27 -6.78 0.90 -6.97
N LEU A 28 -7.19 -0.33 -6.68
CA LEU A 28 -7.58 -0.73 -5.33
C LEU A 28 -6.36 -0.78 -4.39
N ALA A 29 -6.55 -0.47 -3.09
CA ALA A 29 -5.48 -0.64 -2.09
C ALA A 29 -5.27 -2.13 -1.72
N VAL A 30 -6.38 -2.87 -1.61
CA VAL A 30 -6.45 -4.30 -1.25
C VAL A 30 -7.39 -5.04 -2.19
N PRO A 31 -7.31 -6.38 -2.29
CA PRO A 31 -8.18 -7.13 -3.19
C PRO A 31 -9.65 -6.87 -2.90
N GLY A 32 -10.43 -6.67 -3.96
CA GLY A 32 -11.89 -6.61 -3.87
C GLY A 32 -12.52 -8.00 -3.75
N ARG A 33 -13.85 -8.04 -3.69
CA ARG A 33 -14.60 -9.30 -3.83
C ARG A 33 -14.67 -9.68 -5.31
N GLY A 34 -14.27 -10.90 -5.66
CA GLY A 34 -14.24 -11.40 -7.03
C GLY A 34 -12.82 -11.46 -7.61
N SER A 35 -12.57 -12.41 -8.52
CA SER A 35 -11.26 -12.62 -9.16
C SER A 35 -10.85 -11.46 -10.07
N ASP A 36 -11.83 -10.76 -10.64
CA ASP A 36 -11.67 -9.54 -11.45
C ASP A 36 -11.11 -8.35 -10.65
N LYS A 37 -11.17 -8.40 -9.31
CA LYS A 37 -10.70 -7.33 -8.41
C LYS A 37 -9.47 -7.72 -7.59
N ALA A 38 -8.74 -8.73 -8.05
CA ALA A 38 -7.50 -9.18 -7.43
C ALA A 38 -6.31 -8.23 -7.68
N ASP A 39 -6.35 -7.46 -8.77
CA ASP A 39 -5.32 -6.46 -9.06
C ASP A 39 -5.48 -5.22 -8.16
N CYS A 40 -4.49 -4.99 -7.31
CA CYS A 40 -4.49 -3.91 -6.33
C CYS A 40 -3.05 -3.59 -5.91
N LEU A 41 -2.86 -2.50 -5.17
CA LEU A 41 -1.53 -2.06 -4.73
C LEU A 41 -0.81 -3.15 -3.94
N ILE A 42 -1.45 -3.80 -2.97
CA ILE A 42 -0.78 -4.82 -2.15
C ILE A 42 -0.37 -6.05 -2.97
N THR A 43 -1.20 -6.53 -3.91
CA THR A 43 -0.84 -7.70 -4.73
C THR A 43 0.28 -7.39 -5.72
N ARG A 44 0.35 -6.15 -6.23
CA ARG A 44 1.50 -5.66 -7.00
C ARG A 44 2.75 -5.54 -6.13
N ALA A 45 2.65 -4.94 -4.94
CA ALA A 45 3.77 -4.78 -4.01
C ALA A 45 4.37 -6.14 -3.59
N HIS A 46 3.53 -7.17 -3.37
CA HIS A 46 3.96 -8.52 -2.99
C HIS A 46 4.88 -9.21 -4.01
N GLN A 47 4.86 -8.80 -5.29
CA GLN A 47 5.78 -9.36 -6.27
C GLN A 47 7.26 -9.00 -5.97
N ARG A 48 7.51 -7.88 -5.27
CA ARG A 48 8.85 -7.44 -4.84
C ARG A 48 9.06 -7.55 -3.32
N TRP A 49 8.02 -7.34 -2.53
CA TRP A 49 8.07 -7.37 -1.07
C TRP A 49 6.98 -8.31 -0.52
N PRO A 50 7.20 -9.64 -0.53
CA PRO A 50 6.20 -10.61 -0.11
C PRO A 50 5.75 -10.46 1.36
N ASP A 51 6.58 -9.84 2.20
CA ASP A 51 6.33 -9.56 3.60
C ASP A 51 5.66 -8.20 3.86
N ALA A 52 5.31 -7.45 2.80
CA ALA A 52 4.58 -6.20 2.93
C ALA A 52 3.16 -6.44 3.47
N LEU A 53 2.73 -5.62 4.41
CA LEU A 53 1.44 -5.73 5.08
C LEU A 53 0.74 -4.36 5.12
N VAL A 54 -0.56 -4.37 4.88
CA VAL A 54 -1.40 -3.17 4.86
C VAL A 54 -1.69 -2.70 6.27
N VAL A 55 -1.53 -1.40 6.50
CA VAL A 55 -1.81 -0.74 7.79
C VAL A 55 -2.87 0.37 7.69
N HIS A 56 -3.12 0.87 6.48
CA HIS A 56 -4.20 1.80 6.15
C HIS A 56 -4.58 1.66 4.68
N ARG A 57 -5.67 2.32 4.26
CA ARG A 57 -6.17 2.26 2.88
C ARG A 57 -6.51 3.64 2.34
N LEU A 58 -6.36 3.78 1.04
CA LEU A 58 -6.96 4.85 0.24
C LEU A 58 -8.11 4.27 -0.58
N ASP A 59 -9.11 5.10 -0.90
CA ASP A 59 -10.19 4.69 -1.79
C ASP A 59 -9.68 4.46 -3.21
N GLN A 60 -10.44 3.71 -4.00
CA GLN A 60 -10.04 3.34 -5.35
C GLN A 60 -9.77 4.58 -6.20
N ALA A 61 -10.66 5.57 -6.17
CA ALA A 61 -10.54 6.81 -6.93
C ALA A 61 -9.45 7.77 -6.40
N THR A 62 -8.97 7.58 -5.17
CA THR A 62 -7.98 8.46 -4.54
C THR A 62 -6.57 8.06 -4.95
N SER A 63 -5.76 8.97 -5.48
CA SER A 63 -4.32 8.78 -5.62
C SER A 63 -3.57 9.23 -4.36
N GLY A 64 -2.31 8.82 -4.22
CA GLY A 64 -1.39 9.38 -3.22
C GLY A 64 -0.62 8.33 -2.44
N LEU A 65 0.07 8.79 -1.39
CA LEU A 65 0.97 7.98 -0.59
C LEU A 65 0.23 6.93 0.24
N MET A 66 0.62 5.67 0.08
CA MET A 66 0.22 4.56 0.94
C MET A 66 1.44 4.02 1.67
N LEU A 67 1.27 3.73 2.96
CA LEU A 67 2.29 3.12 3.79
C LEU A 67 1.99 1.63 3.92
N LEU A 68 3.00 0.80 3.73
CA LEU A 68 2.98 -0.63 4.03
C LEU A 68 4.02 -0.92 5.10
N ALA A 69 3.70 -1.79 6.03
CA ALA A 69 4.68 -2.33 6.96
C ALA A 69 5.45 -3.49 6.32
N ARG A 70 6.69 -3.72 6.74
CA ARG A 70 7.49 -4.93 6.47
C ARG A 70 7.46 -5.81 7.71
N GLY A 71 6.80 -6.97 7.59
CA GLY A 71 6.67 -7.94 8.67
C GLY A 71 5.68 -7.56 9.80
N LEU A 72 5.32 -8.57 10.60
CA LEU A 72 4.32 -8.45 11.67
C LEU A 72 4.66 -7.44 12.78
N PRO A 73 5.92 -7.30 13.24
CA PRO A 73 6.24 -6.33 14.29
C PRO A 73 5.92 -4.90 13.88
N MET A 74 6.34 -4.49 12.67
CA MET A 74 6.08 -3.14 12.19
C MET A 74 4.60 -2.93 11.82
N GLN A 75 3.93 -3.98 11.33
CA GLN A 75 2.49 -3.91 11.05
C GLN A 75 1.68 -3.60 12.31
N ARG A 76 2.01 -4.24 13.45
CA ARG A 76 1.37 -3.93 14.73
C ARG A 76 1.66 -2.51 15.18
N ALA A 77 2.92 -2.08 15.11
CA ALA A 77 3.34 -0.74 15.55
C ALA A 77 2.66 0.38 14.74
N LEU A 78 2.66 0.26 13.41
CA LEU A 78 2.00 1.22 12.52
C LEU A 78 0.48 1.17 12.64
N SER A 79 -0.13 -0.02 12.74
CA SER A 79 -1.59 -0.12 12.95
C SER A 79 -2.04 0.59 14.23
N ALA A 80 -1.27 0.42 15.32
CA ALA A 80 -1.51 1.18 16.56
C ALA A 80 -1.33 2.69 16.35
N ALA A 81 -0.30 3.12 15.61
CA ALA A 81 -0.09 4.54 15.31
C ALA A 81 -1.23 5.17 14.50
N PHE A 82 -1.80 4.44 13.53
CA PHE A 82 -2.98 4.87 12.79
C PHE A 82 -4.23 4.92 13.69
N ALA A 83 -4.45 3.88 14.49
CA ALA A 83 -5.60 3.82 15.41
C ALA A 83 -5.58 4.93 16.47
N GLU A 84 -4.40 5.23 17.02
CA GLU A 84 -4.16 6.27 18.01
C GLU A 84 -4.03 7.68 17.38
N ARG A 85 -4.23 7.82 16.07
CA ARG A 85 -4.14 9.09 15.32
C ARG A 85 -2.80 9.82 15.50
N ARG A 86 -1.72 9.07 15.72
CA ARG A 86 -0.35 9.60 15.74
C ARG A 86 0.19 9.92 14.35
N VAL A 87 -0.39 9.31 13.32
CA VAL A 87 -0.07 9.59 11.91
C VAL A 87 -0.88 10.79 11.41
N ARG A 88 -0.19 11.84 10.94
CA ARG A 88 -0.81 12.99 10.28
C ARG A 88 -0.91 12.74 8.77
N LYS A 89 -2.06 13.05 8.18
CA LYS A 89 -2.34 12.88 6.75
C LYS A 89 -2.83 14.21 6.20
N HIS A 90 -2.26 14.63 5.08
CA HIS A 90 -2.69 15.81 4.34
C HIS A 90 -3.18 15.36 2.96
N TYR A 91 -4.31 15.92 2.54
CA TYR A 91 -4.95 15.63 1.26
C TYR A 91 -5.17 16.94 0.51
N GLN A 92 -5.05 16.90 -0.81
CA GLN A 92 -5.42 17.98 -1.71
C GLN A 92 -6.57 17.49 -2.61
N ALA A 93 -7.57 18.34 -2.82
CA ALA A 93 -8.77 18.06 -3.61
C ALA A 93 -9.11 19.25 -4.50
#